data_AF-A0A2V6L725-F1
#
_entry.id   AF-A0A2V6L725-F1
#
_cell.length_a   1.000
_cell.length_b   1.000
_cell.length_c   1.000
_cell.angle_alpha   90.00
_cell.angle_beta   90.00
_cell.angle_gamma   90.00
#
_symmetry.space_group_name_H-M   'P 1'
#
loop_
_entity.id
_entity.type
_entity.pdbx_description
1 polymer ?
#
loop_
_entity_poly.entity_id
_entity_poly.type
_entity_poly.pdbx_seq_one_letter_code
_entity_poly.pdbx_strand_id
1 'polypeptide(L)'
;MSRQRISFPKFQSNNSSARWLSLSRPAKFFLPRKPSTARWDIDLREDGWRGATITFRDSPRFPKPLTSASLVIAGSARPLLDCYGEKTALGLTYLIAFVSLWVQIDGLVGSNGVSPLNQFLPAVYERFGRSAYSLLPTLCWFDSSNGFLHFLFGGGVVLSLLLILGIAPALSLVVLFVFYLSLTIAGQTFLSFQWDILLLEIGFLSIFLAPWRLWPRELMWLLRPPNAATPVSRPALFLLKFLLFKLMLMSGVVKLTSGDDCWWNLTALDYHYWSQPLPTVFAWWADKSPEWFKHFSVAFCLVVEIIVPFFIWAPRRPRLIAAGLMIFLQIVIAVTGNYCFFNLLAIALCLLLIDDSVAGALRAAPHKRAKNVSAAFRTAEPLLDRLCSYAAIAVIIVTFPINAWLILSAFKPHLEWPRPLIAIYGRLEPFRIVNGYGLFRVMTKERGEIVIEGSADGIEWLPYEFKWKPGDLMRAPGWCAPHQPRLDWQMWFAALGSYRENPWFGRLIVRLLHGSQDVRQLLAKDHFPHESPRYIRATFYRYRFTTSRERRETGAWWKREELREYLPSVSLDQVRQP
;
A
#
# COMPACT_ATOMS: atom_id res chain seq x y z
N MET A 1 25.25 0.36 -33.38
CA MET A 1 25.04 -0.31 -32.08
C MET A 1 24.59 0.72 -31.04
N SER A 2 23.29 1.01 -31.01
CA SER A 2 22.68 2.03 -30.16
C SER A 2 22.41 1.48 -28.75
N ARG A 3 22.95 2.15 -27.73
CA ARG A 3 22.69 1.84 -26.31
C ARG A 3 21.26 2.26 -25.95
N GLN A 4 20.27 1.37 -26.07
CA GLN A 4 18.96 1.58 -25.46
C GLN A 4 19.08 1.47 -23.93
N ARG A 5 18.80 2.57 -23.22
CA ARG A 5 18.68 2.58 -21.76
C ARG A 5 17.37 1.88 -21.38
N ILE A 6 17.44 0.59 -21.05
CA ILE A 6 16.35 -0.07 -20.32
C ILE A 6 16.42 0.45 -18.88
N SER A 7 15.51 1.34 -18.51
CA SER A 7 15.30 1.74 -17.11
C SER A 7 14.63 0.59 -16.38
N PHE A 8 15.18 0.19 -15.23
CA PHE A 8 14.44 -0.61 -14.26
C PHE A 8 13.13 0.08 -13.89
N PRO A 9 12.09 -0.64 -13.43
CA PRO A 9 10.97 -0.02 -12.75
C PRO A 9 11.52 0.72 -11.53
N LYS A 10 11.78 2.02 -11.67
CA LYS A 10 11.62 2.92 -10.53
C LYS A 10 10.18 2.74 -10.14
N PHE A 11 9.95 2.27 -8.91
CA PHE A 11 8.62 2.26 -8.33
C PHE A 11 8.03 3.64 -8.59
N GLN A 12 6.98 3.73 -9.42
CA GLN A 12 6.12 4.91 -9.50
C GLN A 12 5.29 4.95 -8.20
N SER A 13 5.95 4.98 -7.05
CA SER A 13 5.46 5.88 -6.02
C SER A 13 5.81 7.27 -6.52
N ASN A 14 4.98 8.26 -6.22
CA ASN A 14 5.21 9.65 -6.62
C ASN A 14 6.43 10.28 -5.91
N ASN A 15 7.49 9.49 -5.62
CA ASN A 15 8.78 9.87 -5.05
C ASN A 15 9.67 10.49 -6.12
N SER A 16 9.54 11.81 -6.26
CA SER A 16 10.44 12.69 -7.00
C SER A 16 11.86 12.78 -6.39
N SER A 17 12.25 11.90 -5.46
CA SER A 17 13.57 11.90 -4.82
C SER A 17 14.65 11.12 -5.58
N ALA A 18 14.30 10.30 -6.58
CA ALA A 18 15.29 9.50 -7.31
C ALA A 18 15.81 10.14 -8.63
N ARG A 19 15.52 11.42 -8.91
CA ARG A 19 15.98 12.11 -10.15
C ARG A 19 17.34 12.84 -10.04
N TRP A 20 18.02 12.80 -8.89
CA TRP A 20 19.23 13.63 -8.65
C TRP A 20 20.59 12.93 -8.75
N LEU A 21 20.66 11.65 -9.15
CA LEU A 21 21.95 10.95 -9.33
C LEU A 21 22.29 10.76 -10.81
N SER A 22 22.53 11.88 -11.51
CA SER A 22 23.25 11.92 -12.79
C SER A 22 23.28 13.36 -13.28
N LEU A 23 24.36 14.11 -12.99
CA LEU A 23 25.10 14.93 -13.96
C LEU A 23 26.11 15.88 -13.26
N SER A 24 27.36 15.77 -13.75
CA SER A 24 28.40 16.82 -13.89
C SER A 24 29.26 17.30 -12.71
N ARG A 25 30.55 17.33 -13.05
CA ARG A 25 31.79 17.81 -12.42
C ARG A 25 31.77 19.31 -12.00
N PRO A 26 32.76 19.77 -11.20
CA PRO A 26 32.64 21.01 -10.42
C PRO A 26 33.00 22.25 -11.25
N ALA A 27 32.18 23.29 -11.12
CA ALA A 27 32.57 24.65 -11.49
C ALA A 27 32.90 25.44 -10.20
N LYS A 28 34.15 25.88 -10.10
CA LYS A 28 34.58 26.97 -9.21
C LYS A 28 33.92 28.27 -9.68
N PHE A 29 33.57 29.19 -8.78
CA PHE A 29 33.98 30.61 -8.81
C PHE A 29 33.35 31.43 -7.66
N PHE A 30 34.25 32.01 -6.85
CA PHE A 30 34.29 33.33 -6.19
C PHE A 30 33.07 34.02 -5.53
N LEU A 31 33.30 34.40 -4.26
CA LEU A 31 32.62 35.44 -3.46
C LEU A 31 32.80 36.85 -4.06
N PRO A 32 31.93 37.83 -3.72
CA PRO A 32 32.31 38.77 -2.63
C PRO A 32 31.17 39.34 -1.75
N ARG A 33 31.60 39.66 -0.51
CA ARG A 33 31.26 40.79 0.40
C ARG A 33 29.90 40.88 1.13
N LYS A 34 30.02 40.69 2.46
CA LYS A 34 29.26 41.25 3.61
C LYS A 34 29.58 42.75 3.84
N PRO A 35 28.85 43.57 4.65
CA PRO A 35 28.64 43.43 6.12
C PRO A 35 27.20 43.81 6.59
N SER A 36 26.73 43.69 7.85
CA SER A 36 27.36 43.89 9.18
C SER A 36 26.57 43.24 10.34
N THR A 37 27.33 42.88 11.41
CA THR A 37 27.04 42.90 12.88
C THR A 37 25.76 42.25 13.43
N ALA A 38 25.79 41.41 14.47
CA ALA A 38 26.49 41.58 15.75
C ALA A 38 26.95 40.26 16.41
N ARG A 39 27.77 40.42 17.45
CA ARG A 39 28.75 39.50 18.05
C ARG A 39 28.29 39.11 19.46
N TRP A 40 28.55 37.87 19.90
CA TRP A 40 28.80 37.52 21.31
C TRP A 40 29.82 36.38 21.38
N ASP A 41 30.75 36.53 22.32
CA ASP A 41 32.01 35.78 22.48
C ASP A 41 31.81 34.37 23.06
N ILE A 42 32.71 33.48 22.65
CA ILE A 42 32.91 32.14 23.21
C ILE A 42 34.23 32.20 23.99
N ASP A 43 34.17 31.95 25.29
CA ASP A 43 35.36 31.71 26.11
C ASP A 43 35.45 30.20 26.37
N LEU A 44 36.52 29.58 25.86
CA LEU A 44 36.88 28.19 26.10
C LEU A 44 38.07 28.19 27.06
N ARG A 45 37.89 27.61 28.25
CA ARG A 45 39.01 27.15 29.07
C ARG A 45 39.00 25.64 29.20
N GLU A 46 40.15 25.09 28.83
CA GLU A 46 40.62 23.74 29.05
C GLU A 46 40.73 23.43 30.56
N ASP A 47 40.38 22.20 30.95
CA ASP A 47 41.11 21.35 31.92
C ASP A 47 40.19 20.35 32.65
N GLY A 48 40.61 19.08 32.64
CA GLY A 48 40.57 18.21 33.83
C GLY A 48 39.24 17.60 34.33
N TRP A 49 39.08 16.29 34.07
CA TRP A 49 38.57 15.23 34.97
C TRP A 49 37.80 15.55 36.29
N ARG A 50 36.74 14.72 36.50
CA ARG A 50 36.12 14.24 37.77
C ARG A 50 35.00 15.08 38.42
N GLY A 51 33.82 14.44 38.48
CA GLY A 51 32.94 14.32 39.65
C GLY A 51 32.42 15.60 40.31
N ALA A 52 31.11 15.84 40.19
CA ALA A 52 30.40 16.75 41.09
C ALA A 52 29.08 16.13 41.57
N THR A 53 29.10 15.73 42.84
CA THR A 53 27.95 15.41 43.69
C THR A 53 27.20 16.70 44.01
N ILE A 54 25.87 16.72 43.87
CA ILE A 54 25.03 17.80 44.41
C ILE A 54 24.04 17.17 45.39
N THR A 55 24.29 17.43 46.67
CA THR A 55 23.43 17.16 47.83
C THR A 55 22.33 18.22 47.95
N PHE A 56 21.09 17.80 48.20
CA PHE A 56 20.02 18.68 48.67
C PHE A 56 19.82 18.54 50.18
N ARG A 57 19.62 19.68 50.83
CA ARG A 57 19.57 19.93 52.27
C ARG A 57 18.15 19.78 52.79
N ASP A 58 17.94 18.90 53.77
CA ASP A 58 16.67 18.66 54.46
C ASP A 58 16.28 19.81 55.41
N SER A 59 14.95 20.01 55.56
CA SER A 59 14.29 20.47 56.79
C SER A 59 12.76 20.26 56.72
N PRO A 60 12.06 20.03 57.85
CA PRO A 60 11.23 18.82 58.00
C PRO A 60 9.77 19.06 58.42
N ARG A 61 8.87 18.12 58.07
CA ARG A 61 7.73 17.64 58.90
C ARG A 61 7.38 16.17 58.53
N PHE A 62 7.33 15.31 59.55
CA PHE A 62 7.13 13.82 59.56
C PHE A 62 5.67 13.35 59.24
N PRO A 63 5.30 12.03 59.10
CA PRO A 63 6.04 10.79 59.45
C PRO A 63 6.05 9.58 58.45
N LYS A 64 7.16 8.82 58.51
CA LYS A 64 7.45 7.36 58.32
C LYS A 64 6.84 6.49 57.18
N PRO A 65 7.59 5.44 56.74
CA PRO A 65 7.47 4.85 55.41
C PRO A 65 6.53 3.63 55.39
N LEU A 66 5.72 3.53 54.33
CA LEU A 66 4.97 2.33 53.99
C LEU A 66 5.40 1.87 52.60
N THR A 67 6.14 0.76 52.60
CA THR A 67 6.08 -0.35 51.63
C THR A 67 6.14 0.00 50.14
N SER A 68 7.30 -0.31 49.54
CA SER A 68 7.45 -0.93 48.21
C SER A 68 6.19 -0.94 47.35
N ALA A 69 5.98 0.13 46.59
CA ALA A 69 5.08 0.14 45.45
C ALA A 69 5.67 -0.78 44.38
N SER A 70 5.37 -2.08 44.51
CA SER A 70 5.47 -3.01 43.40
C SER A 70 4.52 -2.50 42.33
N LEU A 71 5.07 -2.04 41.20
CA LEU A 71 4.30 -1.73 40.01
C LEU A 71 3.65 -3.03 39.53
N VAL A 72 2.48 -3.33 40.07
CA VAL A 72 1.61 -4.39 39.57
C VAL A 72 1.12 -3.88 38.23
N ILE A 73 1.78 -4.33 37.17
CA ILE A 73 1.25 -4.31 35.81
C ILE A 73 -0.04 -5.13 35.88
N ALA A 74 -1.17 -4.44 36.10
CA ALA A 74 -2.48 -5.04 36.15
C ALA A 74 -2.72 -5.76 34.82
N GLY A 75 -2.75 -7.09 34.89
CA GLY A 75 -2.94 -7.96 33.74
C GLY A 75 -4.26 -7.65 33.05
N SER A 76 -4.17 -7.10 31.85
CA SER A 76 -5.31 -6.91 30.95
C SER A 76 -5.76 -8.27 30.40
N ALA A 77 -7.07 -8.43 30.27
CA ALA A 77 -7.78 -9.62 29.82
C ALA A 77 -7.25 -10.23 28.51
N ARG A 78 -7.46 -11.55 28.38
CA ARG A 78 -6.86 -12.45 27.37
C ARG A 78 -7.35 -12.16 25.93
N PRO A 79 -6.48 -12.28 24.90
CA PRO A 79 -6.73 -11.90 23.49
C PRO A 79 -7.05 -13.10 22.56
N LEU A 80 -8.17 -13.79 22.75
CA LEU A 80 -8.49 -15.00 21.96
C LEU A 80 -9.31 -14.72 20.70
N LEU A 81 -10.23 -13.75 20.70
CA LEU A 81 -11.07 -13.43 19.54
C LEU A 81 -10.39 -12.41 18.59
N ASP A 82 -9.56 -11.52 19.12
CA ASP A 82 -8.76 -10.54 18.35
C ASP A 82 -7.94 -11.21 17.22
N CYS A 83 -7.39 -12.40 17.49
CA CYS A 83 -6.54 -13.13 16.56
C CYS A 83 -7.31 -13.99 15.55
N TYR A 84 -8.64 -14.14 15.69
CA TYR A 84 -9.49 -14.80 14.68
C TYR A 84 -10.04 -13.79 13.67
N GLY A 85 -10.51 -12.62 14.15
CA GLY A 85 -11.04 -11.57 13.27
C GLY A 85 -10.00 -11.02 12.30
N GLU A 86 -8.79 -10.75 12.80
CA GLU A 86 -7.66 -10.28 11.99
C GLU A 86 -7.23 -11.32 10.93
N LYS A 87 -7.02 -12.59 11.32
CA LYS A 87 -6.63 -13.65 10.37
C LYS A 87 -7.68 -13.90 9.30
N THR A 88 -8.95 -13.88 9.69
CA THR A 88 -10.06 -14.02 8.76
C THR A 88 -10.09 -12.85 7.78
N ALA A 89 -9.92 -11.62 8.27
CA ALA A 89 -9.85 -10.43 7.43
C ALA A 89 -8.65 -10.47 6.47
N LEU A 90 -7.48 -10.90 6.95
CA LEU A 90 -6.28 -11.04 6.12
C LEU A 90 -6.43 -12.16 5.08
N GLY A 91 -6.94 -13.33 5.46
CA GLY A 91 -7.23 -14.42 4.53
C GLY A 91 -8.26 -14.05 3.46
N LEU A 92 -9.31 -13.32 3.84
CA LEU A 92 -10.28 -12.77 2.89
C LEU A 92 -9.62 -11.76 1.95
N THR A 93 -8.72 -10.92 2.47
CA THR A 93 -8.01 -9.94 1.64
C THR A 93 -7.06 -10.60 0.65
N TYR A 94 -6.33 -11.64 1.07
CA TYR A 94 -5.54 -12.47 0.14
C TYR A 94 -6.41 -13.10 -0.93
N LEU A 95 -7.54 -13.72 -0.55
CA LEU A 95 -8.48 -14.33 -1.49
C LEU A 95 -8.94 -13.32 -2.54
N ILE A 96 -9.37 -12.14 -2.11
CA ILE A 96 -9.76 -11.03 -2.99
C ILE A 96 -8.60 -10.64 -3.91
N ALA A 97 -7.38 -10.46 -3.38
CA ALA A 97 -6.22 -10.05 -4.14
C ALA A 97 -5.86 -11.07 -5.24
N PHE A 98 -5.83 -12.37 -4.91
CA PHE A 98 -5.56 -13.43 -5.87
C PHE A 98 -6.64 -13.54 -6.94
N VAL A 99 -7.92 -13.60 -6.56
CA VAL A 99 -9.03 -13.71 -7.52
C VAL A 99 -9.10 -12.48 -8.42
N SER A 100 -8.93 -11.29 -7.83
CA SER A 100 -8.93 -10.02 -8.58
C SER A 100 -7.83 -9.95 -9.63
N LEU A 101 -6.64 -10.48 -9.33
CA LEU A 101 -5.53 -10.49 -10.28
C LEU A 101 -5.65 -11.65 -11.29
N TRP A 102 -6.14 -12.82 -10.87
CA TRP A 102 -6.25 -14.00 -11.73
C TRP A 102 -7.05 -13.70 -12.98
N VAL A 103 -8.20 -13.02 -12.86
CA VAL A 103 -9.08 -12.69 -14.01
C VAL A 103 -8.47 -11.71 -15.02
N GLN A 104 -7.27 -11.18 -14.76
CA GLN A 104 -6.57 -10.24 -15.65
C GLN A 104 -5.18 -10.74 -16.07
N ILE A 105 -4.68 -11.84 -15.50
CA ILE A 105 -3.24 -12.15 -15.59
C ILE A 105 -2.77 -12.43 -17.01
N ASP A 106 -3.57 -13.13 -17.81
CA ASP A 106 -3.21 -13.52 -19.17
C ASP A 106 -3.01 -12.30 -20.06
N GLY A 107 -3.94 -11.34 -19.99
CA GLY A 107 -3.84 -10.07 -20.71
C GLY A 107 -2.71 -9.17 -20.20
N LEU A 108 -2.36 -9.23 -18.92
CA LEU A 108 -1.35 -8.34 -18.34
C LEU A 108 0.07 -8.85 -18.54
N VAL A 109 0.37 -10.06 -18.08
CA VAL A 109 1.75 -10.61 -18.04
C VAL A 109 1.87 -12.03 -18.61
N GLY A 110 0.77 -12.62 -19.05
CA GLY A 110 0.80 -13.86 -19.82
C GLY A 110 1.65 -13.71 -21.08
N SER A 111 2.00 -14.84 -21.67
CA SER A 111 2.81 -14.92 -22.90
C SER A 111 2.29 -14.06 -24.06
N ASN A 112 0.97 -13.87 -24.17
CA ASN A 112 0.32 -13.00 -25.17
C ASN A 112 -0.15 -11.64 -24.62
N GLY A 113 0.17 -11.36 -23.36
CA GLY A 113 -0.22 -10.13 -22.66
C GLY A 113 0.63 -8.90 -22.99
N VAL A 114 0.32 -7.81 -22.29
CA VAL A 114 0.96 -6.49 -22.45
C VAL A 114 2.43 -6.50 -22.00
N SER A 115 2.77 -7.25 -20.95
CA SER A 115 4.13 -7.32 -20.40
C SER A 115 4.56 -8.76 -20.11
N PRO A 116 4.84 -9.56 -21.16
CA PRO A 116 5.04 -11.00 -21.03
C PRO A 116 6.18 -11.37 -20.08
N LEU A 117 5.88 -12.19 -19.09
CA LEU A 117 6.86 -12.60 -18.08
C LEU A 117 7.99 -13.46 -18.68
N ASN A 118 7.63 -14.33 -19.62
CA ASN A 118 8.55 -15.22 -20.34
C ASN A 118 9.58 -14.46 -21.19
N GLN A 119 9.36 -13.18 -21.49
CA GLN A 119 10.33 -12.32 -22.14
C GLN A 119 11.11 -11.46 -21.13
N PHE A 120 10.44 -11.04 -20.06
CA PHE A 120 11.01 -10.17 -19.04
C PHE A 120 12.15 -10.83 -18.25
N LEU A 121 11.93 -12.04 -17.71
CA LEU A 121 12.94 -12.69 -16.85
C LEU A 121 14.22 -13.04 -17.62
N PRO A 122 14.18 -13.62 -18.84
CA PRO A 122 15.39 -13.82 -19.64
C PRO A 122 16.13 -12.52 -19.95
N ALA A 123 15.43 -11.45 -20.33
CA ALA A 123 16.06 -10.15 -20.62
C ALA A 123 16.77 -9.54 -19.40
N VAL A 124 16.23 -9.75 -18.19
CA VAL A 124 16.91 -9.34 -16.94
C VAL A 124 18.13 -10.21 -16.68
N TYR A 125 18.03 -11.52 -16.89
CA TYR A 125 19.15 -12.44 -16.71
C TYR A 125 20.30 -12.16 -17.69
N GLU A 126 20.01 -11.89 -18.96
CA GLU A 126 21.01 -11.51 -19.97
C GLU A 126 21.81 -10.27 -19.55
N ARG A 127 21.16 -9.33 -18.85
CA ARG A 127 21.78 -8.08 -18.44
C ARG A 127 22.52 -8.16 -17.10
N PHE A 128 22.02 -8.94 -16.14
CA PHE A 128 22.51 -8.94 -14.75
C PHE A 128 23.11 -10.28 -14.31
N GLY A 129 23.05 -11.31 -15.15
CA GLY A 129 23.51 -12.65 -14.87
C GLY A 129 22.89 -13.20 -13.57
N ARG A 130 23.72 -13.85 -12.75
CA ARG A 130 23.29 -14.45 -11.47
C ARG A 130 22.74 -13.43 -10.46
N SER A 131 23.09 -12.14 -10.57
CA SER A 131 22.54 -11.13 -9.67
C SER A 131 21.03 -10.91 -9.87
N ALA A 132 20.48 -11.30 -11.04
CA ALA A 132 19.05 -11.25 -11.33
C ALA A 132 18.18 -11.96 -10.28
N TYR A 133 18.62 -13.11 -9.75
CA TYR A 133 17.89 -13.86 -8.73
C TYR A 133 17.74 -13.09 -7.42
N SER A 134 18.77 -12.31 -7.04
CA SER A 134 18.72 -11.47 -5.83
C SER A 134 17.92 -10.18 -6.04
N LEU A 135 17.89 -9.67 -7.27
CA LEU A 135 17.12 -8.48 -7.64
C LEU A 135 15.63 -8.78 -7.75
N LEU A 136 15.27 -9.99 -8.20
CA LEU A 136 13.90 -10.43 -8.44
C LEU A 136 13.68 -11.78 -7.72
N PRO A 137 13.45 -11.80 -6.39
CA PRO A 137 13.19 -13.03 -5.65
C PRO A 137 11.78 -13.58 -5.97
N THR A 138 11.66 -14.33 -7.07
CA THR A 138 10.39 -14.91 -7.54
C THR A 138 10.51 -16.40 -7.83
N LEU A 139 9.43 -17.16 -7.58
CA LEU A 139 9.32 -18.55 -8.02
C LEU A 139 9.25 -18.68 -9.56
N CYS A 140 8.92 -17.60 -10.28
CA CYS A 140 8.78 -17.64 -11.73
C CYS A 140 10.12 -17.81 -12.48
N TRP A 141 11.26 -17.87 -11.77
CA TRP A 141 12.52 -18.32 -12.35
C TRP A 141 12.54 -19.82 -12.65
N PHE A 142 11.73 -20.62 -11.96
CA PHE A 142 11.60 -22.06 -12.22
C PHE A 142 10.76 -22.32 -13.47
N ASP A 143 9.64 -21.62 -13.59
CA ASP A 143 8.78 -21.65 -14.77
C ASP A 143 8.07 -20.29 -14.92
N SER A 144 8.15 -19.72 -16.12
CA SER A 144 7.50 -18.46 -16.50
C SER A 144 6.28 -18.67 -17.42
N SER A 145 5.77 -19.91 -17.51
CA SER A 145 4.60 -20.27 -18.31
C SER A 145 3.30 -19.71 -17.71
N ASN A 146 2.27 -19.58 -18.55
CA ASN A 146 0.92 -19.21 -18.08
C ASN A 146 0.38 -20.27 -17.10
N GLY A 147 0.68 -21.56 -17.33
CA GLY A 147 0.28 -22.65 -16.45
C GLY A 147 0.84 -22.50 -15.03
N PHE A 148 2.11 -22.12 -14.91
CA PHE A 148 2.72 -21.86 -13.60
C PHE A 148 2.13 -20.63 -12.92
N LEU A 149 1.82 -19.57 -13.67
CA LEU A 149 1.09 -18.42 -13.12
C LEU A 149 -0.25 -18.85 -12.53
N HIS A 150 -1.07 -19.61 -13.28
CA HIS A 150 -2.34 -20.14 -12.78
C HIS A 150 -2.17 -21.07 -11.58
N PHE A 151 -1.09 -21.85 -11.50
CA PHE A 151 -0.77 -22.64 -10.31
C PHE A 151 -0.56 -21.74 -9.07
N LEU A 152 0.20 -20.65 -9.20
CA LEU A 152 0.39 -19.70 -8.10
C LEU A 152 -0.95 -19.05 -7.67
N PHE A 153 -1.83 -18.73 -8.61
CA PHE A 153 -3.17 -18.22 -8.29
C PHE A 153 -4.06 -19.26 -7.60
N GLY A 154 -4.18 -20.46 -8.18
CA GLY A 154 -5.00 -21.53 -7.63
C GLY A 154 -4.54 -21.94 -6.24
N GLY A 155 -3.24 -22.12 -6.04
CA GLY A 155 -2.69 -22.40 -4.72
C GLY A 155 -2.86 -21.22 -3.75
N GLY A 156 -2.70 -19.97 -4.21
CA GLY A 156 -2.98 -18.77 -3.40
C GLY A 156 -4.43 -18.70 -2.92
N VAL A 157 -5.40 -19.01 -3.79
CA VAL A 157 -6.83 -19.09 -3.44
C VAL A 157 -7.07 -20.18 -2.39
N VAL A 158 -6.56 -21.39 -2.61
CA VAL A 158 -6.71 -22.51 -1.66
C VAL A 158 -6.09 -22.15 -0.30
N LEU A 159 -4.87 -21.63 -0.27
CA LEU A 159 -4.20 -21.24 0.97
C LEU A 159 -4.92 -20.09 1.70
N SER A 160 -5.54 -19.17 0.96
CA SER A 160 -6.37 -18.11 1.54
C SER A 160 -7.61 -18.68 2.22
N LEU A 161 -8.28 -19.65 1.59
CA LEU A 161 -9.40 -20.38 2.19
C LEU A 161 -8.97 -21.17 3.42
N LEU A 162 -7.81 -21.85 3.37
CA LEU A 162 -7.26 -22.55 4.53
C LEU A 162 -6.98 -21.58 5.69
N LEU A 163 -6.44 -20.39 5.41
CA LEU A 163 -6.20 -19.36 6.42
C LEU A 163 -7.50 -18.85 7.04
N ILE A 164 -8.56 -18.62 6.24
CA ILE A 164 -9.91 -18.26 6.73
C ILE A 164 -10.47 -19.35 7.64
N LEU A 165 -10.29 -20.61 7.27
CA LEU A 165 -10.74 -21.77 8.05
C LEU A 165 -9.84 -22.06 9.27
N GLY A 166 -8.73 -21.33 9.44
CA GLY A 166 -7.76 -21.54 10.52
C GLY A 166 -6.97 -22.84 10.41
N ILE A 167 -6.87 -23.41 9.21
CA ILE A 167 -6.06 -24.59 8.90
C ILE A 167 -4.63 -24.14 8.56
N ALA A 168 -3.64 -24.69 9.27
CA ALA A 168 -2.22 -24.41 9.05
C ALA A 168 -1.85 -22.91 8.95
N PRO A 169 -2.39 -21.98 9.76
CA PRO A 169 -2.40 -20.56 9.42
C PRO A 169 -1.00 -19.93 9.26
N ALA A 170 -0.02 -20.30 10.08
CA ALA A 170 1.35 -19.81 9.93
C ALA A 170 2.01 -20.32 8.63
N LEU A 171 1.82 -21.60 8.29
CA LEU A 171 2.31 -22.18 7.05
C LEU A 171 1.61 -21.56 5.83
N SER A 172 0.29 -21.40 5.90
CA SER A 172 -0.50 -20.72 4.88
C SER A 172 0.03 -19.32 4.63
N LEU A 173 0.33 -18.53 5.68
CA LEU A 173 0.91 -17.19 5.55
C LEU A 173 2.31 -17.19 4.92
N VAL A 174 3.18 -18.14 5.27
CA VAL A 174 4.51 -18.28 4.65
C VAL A 174 4.37 -18.51 3.15
N VAL A 175 3.52 -19.46 2.75
CA VAL A 175 3.37 -19.81 1.32
C VAL A 175 2.63 -18.70 0.56
N LEU A 176 1.58 -18.10 1.15
CA LEU A 176 0.88 -16.95 0.60
C LEU A 176 1.83 -15.78 0.35
N PHE A 177 2.72 -15.48 1.30
CA PHE A 177 3.74 -14.44 1.14
C PHE A 177 4.66 -14.74 -0.05
N VAL A 178 5.19 -15.96 -0.16
CA VAL A 178 6.09 -16.35 -1.27
C VAL A 178 5.36 -16.29 -2.62
N PHE A 179 4.11 -16.77 -2.69
CA PHE A 179 3.31 -16.75 -3.91
C PHE A 179 3.01 -15.31 -4.33
N TYR A 180 2.53 -14.49 -3.40
CA TYR A 180 2.20 -13.10 -3.71
C TYR A 180 3.45 -12.30 -4.05
N LEU A 181 4.57 -12.52 -3.37
CA LEU A 181 5.85 -11.87 -3.69
C LEU A 181 6.27 -12.20 -5.13
N SER A 182 6.18 -13.48 -5.50
CA SER A 182 6.49 -13.94 -6.85
C SER A 182 5.63 -13.25 -7.91
N LEU A 183 4.33 -13.11 -7.64
CA LEU A 183 3.38 -12.41 -8.51
C LEU A 183 3.64 -10.90 -8.58
N THR A 184 4.00 -10.24 -7.47
CA THR A 184 4.32 -8.80 -7.48
C THR A 184 5.53 -8.48 -8.37
N ILE A 185 6.51 -9.37 -8.37
CA ILE A 185 7.69 -9.27 -9.23
C ILE A 185 7.30 -9.57 -10.69
N ALA A 186 6.54 -10.64 -10.92
CA ALA A 186 6.09 -11.02 -12.26
C ALA A 186 5.22 -9.94 -12.92
N GLY A 187 4.38 -9.28 -12.11
CA GLY A 187 3.45 -8.22 -12.47
C GLY A 187 4.09 -6.92 -12.97
N GLN A 188 5.36 -6.69 -12.65
CA GLN A 188 6.11 -5.49 -13.03
C GLN A 188 5.31 -4.20 -12.67
N THR A 189 5.08 -3.31 -13.64
CA THR A 189 4.33 -2.06 -13.44
C THR A 189 2.87 -2.29 -13.01
N PHE A 190 2.28 -3.42 -13.37
CA PHE A 190 0.89 -3.74 -13.01
C PHE A 190 0.75 -4.22 -11.57
N LEU A 191 1.85 -4.44 -10.83
CA LEU A 191 1.83 -4.76 -9.39
C LEU A 191 2.66 -3.78 -8.53
N SER A 192 3.02 -2.62 -9.08
CA SER A 192 3.78 -1.60 -8.35
C SER A 192 2.90 -0.64 -7.54
N PHE A 193 1.93 -1.16 -6.78
CA PHE A 193 0.97 -0.36 -6.01
C PHE A 193 1.14 -0.51 -4.49
N GLN A 194 0.68 0.49 -3.71
CA GLN A 194 0.92 0.51 -2.26
C GLN A 194 0.16 -0.58 -1.49
N TRP A 195 -1.00 -1.03 -1.96
CA TRP A 195 -1.72 -2.14 -1.32
C TRP A 195 -1.06 -3.50 -1.54
N ASP A 196 -0.37 -3.69 -2.67
CA ASP A 196 0.38 -4.93 -2.95
C ASP A 196 1.55 -5.09 -1.96
N ILE A 197 2.33 -4.02 -1.75
CA ILE A 197 3.44 -4.03 -0.79
C ILE A 197 2.95 -4.04 0.67
N LEU A 198 1.79 -3.42 0.95
CA LEU A 198 1.17 -3.49 2.28
C LEU A 198 0.69 -4.91 2.60
N LEU A 199 0.09 -5.62 1.63
CA LEU A 199 -0.33 -7.02 1.81
C LEU A 199 0.86 -7.92 2.11
N LEU A 200 1.99 -7.74 1.42
CA LEU A 200 3.23 -8.46 1.69
C LEU A 200 3.79 -8.17 3.07
N GLU A 201 3.84 -6.90 3.47
CA GLU A 201 4.36 -6.50 4.78
C GLU A 201 3.47 -7.03 5.92
N ILE A 202 2.14 -6.85 5.83
CA ILE A 202 1.20 -7.41 6.83
C ILE A 202 1.31 -8.94 6.86
N GLY A 203 1.27 -9.59 5.69
CA GLY A 203 1.37 -11.04 5.58
C GLY A 203 2.62 -11.63 6.22
N PHE A 204 3.77 -11.02 5.95
CA PHE A 204 5.04 -11.40 6.56
C PHE A 204 5.02 -11.24 8.07
N LEU A 205 4.56 -10.10 8.59
CA LEU A 205 4.51 -9.84 10.03
C LEU A 205 3.52 -10.77 10.75
N SER A 206 2.40 -11.11 10.11
CA SER A 206 1.40 -12.02 10.67
C SER A 206 1.91 -13.47 10.81
N ILE A 207 2.99 -13.88 10.13
CA ILE A 207 3.64 -15.20 10.33
C ILE A 207 4.07 -15.39 11.79
N PHE A 208 4.56 -14.32 12.42
CA PHE A 208 5.05 -14.36 13.80
C PHE A 208 3.93 -14.23 14.85
N LEU A 209 2.73 -13.83 14.41
CA LEU A 209 1.54 -13.76 15.24
C LEU A 209 0.69 -15.04 15.15
N ALA A 210 0.65 -15.68 13.98
CA ALA A 210 -0.18 -16.84 13.72
C ALA A 210 0.31 -18.09 14.48
N PRO A 211 -0.61 -18.92 14.98
CA PRO A 211 -0.24 -20.16 15.66
C PRO A 211 0.29 -21.18 14.65
N TRP A 212 1.45 -21.76 14.92
CA TRP A 212 2.03 -22.83 14.12
C TRP A 212 1.37 -24.17 14.42
N ARG A 213 0.18 -24.36 13.85
CA ARG A 213 -0.67 -25.55 14.08
C ARG A 213 -1.33 -25.96 12.79
N LEU A 214 -1.42 -27.26 12.53
CA LEU A 214 -1.99 -27.77 11.29
C LEU A 214 -3.53 -27.73 11.28
N TRP A 215 -4.18 -28.10 12.40
CA TRP A 215 -5.64 -28.19 12.46
C TRP A 215 -6.30 -27.09 13.30
N PRO A 216 -7.53 -26.65 12.93
CA PRO A 216 -8.32 -25.70 13.72
C PRO A 216 -8.64 -26.24 15.11
N ARG A 217 -8.72 -25.34 16.10
CA ARG A 217 -9.05 -25.70 17.48
C ARG A 217 -10.48 -26.22 17.63
N GLU A 218 -11.41 -25.70 16.85
CA GLU A 218 -12.83 -26.07 16.92
C GLU A 218 -13.05 -27.55 16.58
N LEU A 219 -12.27 -28.10 15.65
CA LEU A 219 -12.29 -29.54 15.33
C LEU A 219 -11.62 -30.39 16.42
N MET A 220 -10.82 -29.76 17.29
CA MET A 220 -10.00 -30.41 18.32
C MET A 220 -10.64 -30.31 19.71
N TRP A 221 -11.93 -29.93 19.81
CA TRP A 221 -12.67 -29.91 21.09
C TRP A 221 -12.57 -31.26 21.78
N LEU A 222 -12.55 -32.37 21.01
CA LEU A 222 -12.58 -33.73 21.53
C LEU A 222 -11.31 -34.11 22.31
N LEU A 223 -10.22 -33.35 22.16
CA LEU A 223 -8.89 -33.75 22.66
C LEU A 223 -8.26 -32.74 23.63
N ARG A 224 -8.89 -31.60 23.94
CA ARG A 224 -8.26 -30.59 24.83
C ARG A 224 -9.26 -29.73 25.62
N PRO A 225 -8.99 -29.44 26.92
CA PRO A 225 -9.88 -28.59 27.70
C PRO A 225 -9.95 -27.15 27.14
N PRO A 226 -11.13 -26.50 27.20
CA PRO A 226 -11.45 -25.23 26.54
C PRO A 226 -10.68 -23.99 27.01
N ASN A 227 -9.78 -24.11 28.00
CA ASN A 227 -9.19 -22.96 28.71
C ASN A 227 -7.73 -22.64 28.38
N ALA A 228 -7.09 -23.37 27.46
CA ALA A 228 -5.71 -23.08 27.06
C ALA A 228 -5.67 -21.97 25.99
N ALA A 229 -5.80 -20.71 26.41
CA ALA A 229 -5.53 -19.57 25.54
C ALA A 229 -4.11 -19.69 24.97
N THR A 230 -3.96 -19.59 23.64
CA THR A 230 -2.62 -19.47 23.05
C THR A 230 -2.05 -18.13 23.45
N PRO A 231 -0.84 -18.08 24.03
CA PRO A 231 -0.16 -16.82 24.24
C PRO A 231 0.10 -16.18 22.88
N VAL A 232 -0.39 -14.96 22.70
CA VAL A 232 -0.11 -14.16 21.51
C VAL A 232 1.26 -13.52 21.68
N SER A 233 2.14 -13.68 20.68
CA SER A 233 3.47 -13.06 20.67
C SER A 233 3.34 -11.53 20.79
N ARG A 234 3.70 -10.99 21.95
CA ARG A 234 3.69 -9.53 22.19
C ARG A 234 4.59 -8.76 21.21
N PRO A 235 5.81 -9.24 20.87
CA PRO A 235 6.62 -8.60 19.85
C PRO A 235 5.97 -8.60 18.46
N ALA A 236 5.30 -9.68 18.05
CA ALA A 236 4.60 -9.72 16.77
C ALA A 236 3.40 -8.76 16.73
N LEU A 237 2.63 -8.69 17.83
CA LEU A 237 1.54 -7.72 17.96
C LEU A 237 2.07 -6.27 17.92
N PHE A 238 3.22 -6.01 18.54
CA PHE A 238 3.89 -4.72 18.45
C PHE A 238 4.27 -4.37 17.01
N LEU A 239 4.84 -5.31 16.25
CA LEU A 239 5.21 -5.11 14.84
C LEU A 239 4.00 -4.68 13.99
N LEU A 240 2.86 -5.36 14.13
CA LEU A 240 1.65 -5.03 13.36
C LEU A 240 1.03 -3.70 13.80
N LYS A 241 0.99 -3.40 15.11
CA LYS A 241 0.55 -2.09 15.62
C LYS A 241 1.47 -0.96 15.16
N PHE A 242 2.77 -1.23 15.11
CA PHE A 242 3.76 -0.29 14.60
C PHE A 242 3.63 -0.10 13.08
N LEU A 243 3.29 -1.14 12.33
CA LEU A 243 2.96 -1.02 10.90
C LEU A 243 1.71 -0.14 10.70
N LEU A 244 0.64 -0.33 11.50
CA LEU A 244 -0.53 0.54 11.46
C LEU A 244 -0.16 2.00 11.76
N PHE A 245 0.63 2.23 12.81
CA PHE A 245 1.13 3.56 13.13
C PHE A 245 1.92 4.17 11.97
N LYS A 246 2.88 3.43 11.42
CA LYS A 246 3.70 3.85 10.29
C LYS A 246 2.85 4.19 9.07
N LEU A 247 1.90 3.32 8.73
CA LEU A 247 0.99 3.51 7.59
C LEU A 247 0.22 4.82 7.71
N MET A 248 -0.42 5.05 8.86
CA MET A 248 -1.23 6.25 9.07
C MET A 248 -0.37 7.51 9.14
N LEU A 249 0.69 7.50 9.97
CA LEU A 249 1.55 8.64 10.17
C LEU A 249 2.23 9.07 8.86
N MET A 250 2.83 8.14 8.13
CA MET A 250 3.48 8.47 6.87
C MET A 250 2.47 8.99 5.84
N SER A 251 1.27 8.39 5.76
CA SER A 251 0.22 8.84 4.83
C SER A 251 -0.22 10.29 5.07
N GLY A 252 -0.20 10.77 6.32
CA GLY A 252 -0.49 12.17 6.66
C GLY A 252 0.71 13.10 6.50
N VAL A 253 1.88 12.72 7.02
CA VAL A 253 3.07 13.59 7.03
C VAL A 253 3.57 13.90 5.62
N VAL A 254 3.55 12.92 4.71
CA VAL A 254 3.98 13.14 3.33
C VAL A 254 3.11 14.14 2.57
N LYS A 255 1.85 14.33 2.98
CA LYS A 255 0.96 15.35 2.40
C LYS A 255 1.47 16.76 2.71
N LEU A 256 1.80 17.01 3.98
CA LEU A 256 2.32 18.30 4.44
C LEU A 256 3.76 18.60 3.99
N THR A 257 4.57 17.57 3.76
CA THR A 257 5.98 17.68 3.36
C THR A 257 6.22 17.52 1.87
N SER A 258 5.14 17.32 1.08
CA SER A 258 5.22 17.15 -0.37
C SER A 258 5.66 18.41 -1.13
N GLY A 259 5.46 19.59 -0.53
CA GLY A 259 5.56 20.89 -1.20
C GLY A 259 4.31 21.30 -1.96
N ASP A 260 3.20 20.57 -1.84
CA ASP A 260 1.91 20.95 -2.41
C ASP A 260 1.07 21.76 -1.42
N ASP A 261 0.82 23.02 -1.76
CA ASP A 261 0.08 23.96 -0.93
C ASP A 261 -1.38 23.55 -0.69
N CYS A 262 -1.96 22.66 -1.53
CA CYS A 262 -3.33 22.19 -1.35
C CYS A 262 -3.59 21.52 0.01
N TRP A 263 -2.56 20.90 0.60
CA TRP A 263 -2.70 20.28 1.92
C TRP A 263 -2.68 21.29 3.05
N TRP A 264 -1.81 22.30 2.97
CA TRP A 264 -1.75 23.37 3.97
C TRP A 264 -2.94 24.34 3.88
N ASN A 265 -3.44 24.58 2.67
CA ASN A 265 -4.61 25.41 2.42
C ASN A 265 -5.95 24.65 2.57
N LEU A 266 -5.91 23.35 2.87
CA LEU A 266 -7.09 22.47 3.01
C LEU A 266 -7.96 22.31 1.76
N THR A 267 -7.47 22.67 0.56
CA THR A 267 -8.20 22.61 -0.71
C THR A 267 -8.01 21.29 -1.47
N ALA A 268 -7.26 20.33 -0.91
CA ALA A 268 -6.97 19.04 -1.53
C ALA A 268 -8.22 18.30 -2.05
N LEU A 269 -9.33 18.32 -1.29
CA LEU A 269 -10.58 17.66 -1.68
C LEU A 269 -11.43 18.44 -2.69
N ASP A 270 -11.07 19.68 -3.05
CA ASP A 270 -11.69 20.38 -4.19
C ASP A 270 -11.31 19.75 -5.53
N TYR A 271 -10.20 19.02 -5.55
CA TYR A 271 -9.66 18.36 -6.73
C TYR A 271 -9.81 16.85 -6.64
N HIS A 272 -9.53 16.25 -5.49
CA HIS A 272 -9.33 14.80 -5.37
C HIS A 272 -10.56 13.98 -5.77
N TYR A 273 -11.78 14.42 -5.42
CA TYR A 273 -12.99 13.62 -5.68
C TYR A 273 -13.17 13.25 -7.16
N TRP A 274 -12.81 14.15 -8.07
CA TRP A 274 -12.96 13.93 -9.50
C TRP A 274 -11.63 13.56 -10.19
N SER A 275 -10.48 13.96 -9.65
CA SER A 275 -9.15 13.69 -10.24
C SER A 275 -8.53 12.35 -9.83
N GLN A 276 -8.99 11.73 -8.74
CA GLN A 276 -8.50 10.43 -8.24
C GLN A 276 -8.60 9.32 -9.29
N PRO A 277 -7.80 8.24 -9.21
CA PRO A 277 -7.71 7.23 -10.28
C PRO A 277 -9.05 6.66 -10.74
N LEU A 278 -9.82 6.09 -9.81
CA LEU A 278 -11.12 5.48 -10.07
C LEU A 278 -12.16 5.97 -9.05
N PRO A 279 -12.82 7.12 -9.31
CA PRO A 279 -13.85 7.62 -8.42
C PRO A 279 -15.09 6.72 -8.44
N THR A 280 -15.82 6.70 -7.33
CA THR A 280 -17.15 6.09 -7.26
C THR A 280 -18.23 7.11 -7.62
N VAL A 281 -19.47 6.65 -7.80
CA VAL A 281 -20.62 7.53 -7.97
C VAL A 281 -20.77 8.53 -6.81
N PHE A 282 -20.40 8.13 -5.58
CA PHE A 282 -20.46 9.00 -4.41
C PHE A 282 -19.42 10.12 -4.45
N ALA A 283 -18.31 9.94 -5.18
CA ALA A 283 -17.35 11.00 -5.40
C ALA A 283 -17.97 12.19 -6.15
N TRP A 284 -18.87 11.93 -7.11
CA TRP A 284 -19.59 13.00 -7.81
C TRP A 284 -20.43 13.81 -6.84
N TRP A 285 -21.13 13.16 -5.91
CA TRP A 285 -21.93 13.83 -4.88
C TRP A 285 -21.07 14.58 -3.88
N ALA A 286 -19.96 13.97 -3.44
CA ALA A 286 -19.01 14.59 -2.53
C ALA A 286 -18.33 15.83 -3.15
N ASP A 287 -18.09 15.83 -4.47
CA ASP A 287 -17.62 17.01 -5.20
C ASP A 287 -18.64 18.18 -5.16
N LYS A 288 -19.93 17.91 -4.97
CA LYS A 288 -20.96 18.96 -4.87
C LYS A 288 -21.18 19.48 -3.46
N SER A 289 -20.46 18.95 -2.47
CA SER A 289 -20.56 19.47 -1.11
C SER A 289 -20.03 20.91 -1.03
N PRO A 290 -20.51 21.72 -0.07
CA PRO A 290 -19.95 23.04 0.19
C PRO A 290 -18.45 23.00 0.48
N GLU A 291 -17.74 24.07 0.15
CA GLU A 291 -16.29 24.19 0.30
C GLU A 291 -15.83 23.99 1.76
N TRP A 292 -16.55 24.57 2.73
CA TRP A 292 -16.24 24.39 4.15
C TRP A 292 -16.20 22.92 4.57
N PHE A 293 -17.07 22.08 4.00
CA PHE A 293 -17.13 20.66 4.32
C PHE A 293 -15.94 19.90 3.74
N LYS A 294 -15.47 20.30 2.55
CA LYS A 294 -14.27 19.75 1.93
C LYS A 294 -13.03 20.13 2.72
N HIS A 295 -12.90 21.39 3.13
CA HIS A 295 -11.80 21.87 3.97
C HIS A 295 -11.78 21.17 5.34
N PHE A 296 -12.95 21.04 5.98
CA PHE A 296 -13.10 20.26 7.21
C PHE A 296 -12.67 18.81 7.00
N SER A 297 -13.07 18.19 5.89
CA SER A 297 -12.72 16.80 5.58
C SER A 297 -11.21 16.60 5.39
N VAL A 298 -10.51 17.58 4.78
CA VAL A 298 -9.04 17.57 4.68
C VAL A 298 -8.41 17.69 6.07
N ALA A 299 -8.86 18.64 6.89
CA ALA A 299 -8.35 18.82 8.25
C ALA A 299 -8.58 17.56 9.10
N PHE A 300 -9.78 16.96 9.02
CA PHE A 300 -10.11 15.70 9.69
C PHE A 300 -9.19 14.57 9.24
N CYS A 301 -8.98 14.40 7.93
CA CYS A 301 -8.06 13.41 7.38
C CYS A 301 -6.65 13.58 7.98
N LEU A 302 -6.11 14.80 7.98
CA LEU A 302 -4.78 15.10 8.53
C LEU A 302 -4.70 14.80 10.03
N VAL A 303 -5.71 15.15 10.81
CA VAL A 303 -5.76 14.83 12.25
C VAL A 303 -5.76 13.32 12.48
N VAL A 304 -6.58 12.57 11.73
CA VAL A 304 -6.69 11.12 11.86
C VAL A 304 -5.42 10.40 11.37
N GLU A 305 -4.73 10.94 10.38
CA GLU A 305 -3.49 10.33 9.88
C GLU A 305 -2.27 10.73 10.71
N ILE A 306 -2.20 11.93 11.29
CA ILE A 306 -0.99 12.42 11.97
C ILE A 306 -1.09 12.29 13.48
N ILE A 307 -2.21 12.70 14.09
CA ILE A 307 -2.35 12.81 15.55
C ILE A 307 -2.93 11.52 16.15
N VAL A 308 -3.99 10.99 15.54
CA VAL A 308 -4.70 9.80 16.06
C VAL A 308 -3.81 8.56 16.21
N PRO A 309 -2.80 8.28 15.35
CA PRO A 309 -1.98 7.08 15.49
C PRO A 309 -1.17 7.02 16.79
N PHE A 310 -0.85 8.15 17.43
CA PHE A 310 -0.17 8.15 18.73
C PHE A 310 -1.02 7.49 19.84
N PHE A 311 -2.34 7.47 19.69
CA PHE A 311 -3.25 6.82 20.63
C PHE A 311 -3.35 5.29 20.45
N ILE A 312 -2.65 4.70 19.47
CA ILE A 312 -2.54 3.23 19.33
C ILE A 312 -1.98 2.58 20.59
N TRP A 313 -1.03 3.25 21.25
CA TRP A 313 -0.40 2.78 22.50
C TRP A 313 -1.04 3.34 23.77
N ALA A 314 -2.08 4.16 23.64
CA ALA A 314 -2.78 4.72 24.78
C ALA A 314 -3.63 3.65 25.52
N PRO A 315 -4.12 3.97 26.74
CA PRO A 315 -5.08 3.12 27.44
C PRO A 315 -6.34 2.86 26.60
N ARG A 316 -7.12 1.86 27.04
CA ARG A 316 -8.27 1.31 26.30
C ARG A 316 -9.17 2.35 25.62
N ARG A 317 -9.64 3.36 26.36
CA ARG A 317 -10.64 4.32 25.84
C ARG A 317 -10.10 5.14 24.65
N PRO A 318 -8.99 5.90 24.77
CA PRO A 318 -8.40 6.58 23.62
C PRO A 318 -8.02 5.64 22.46
N ARG A 319 -7.53 4.43 22.76
CA ARG A 319 -7.17 3.45 21.73
C ARG A 319 -8.37 2.99 20.90
N LEU A 320 -9.52 2.73 21.53
CA LEU A 320 -10.76 2.37 20.84
C LEU A 320 -11.32 3.54 20.02
N ILE A 321 -11.22 4.77 20.53
CA ILE A 321 -11.58 5.98 19.76
C ILE A 321 -10.68 6.09 18.52
N ALA A 322 -9.37 5.88 18.68
CA ALA A 322 -8.43 5.89 17.56
C ALA A 322 -8.79 4.84 16.50
N ALA A 323 -9.08 3.61 16.91
CA ALA A 323 -9.54 2.55 16.02
C ALA A 323 -10.82 2.98 15.26
N GLY A 324 -11.81 3.52 15.97
CA GLY A 324 -13.06 3.99 15.37
C GLY A 324 -12.85 5.11 14.35
N LEU A 325 -12.03 6.11 14.68
CA LEU A 325 -11.71 7.23 13.78
C LEU A 325 -10.97 6.77 12.53
N MET A 326 -9.97 5.89 12.69
CA MET A 326 -9.23 5.34 11.56
C MET A 326 -10.12 4.47 10.66
N ILE A 327 -10.95 3.59 11.23
CA ILE A 327 -11.92 2.78 10.47
C ILE A 327 -12.91 3.68 9.74
N PHE A 328 -13.47 4.69 10.41
CA PHE A 328 -14.37 5.66 9.79
C PHE A 328 -13.72 6.35 8.59
N LEU A 329 -12.48 6.82 8.74
CA LEU A 329 -11.72 7.41 7.64
C LEU A 329 -11.59 6.43 6.47
N GLN A 330 -11.22 5.17 6.72
CA GLN A 330 -11.08 4.15 5.67
C GLN A 330 -12.42 3.87 4.95
N ILE A 331 -13.54 3.88 5.67
CA ILE A 331 -14.88 3.69 5.08
C ILE A 331 -15.22 4.87 4.16
N VAL A 332 -15.03 6.12 4.61
CA VAL A 332 -15.36 7.30 3.78
C VAL A 332 -14.47 7.36 2.54
N ILE A 333 -13.20 6.99 2.65
CA ILE A 333 -12.28 6.85 1.51
C ILE A 333 -12.79 5.77 0.54
N ALA A 334 -13.17 4.59 1.03
CA ALA A 334 -13.69 3.50 0.20
C ALA A 334 -15.02 3.86 -0.49
N VAL A 335 -15.88 4.62 0.19
CA VAL A 335 -17.16 5.09 -0.38
C VAL A 335 -16.94 6.04 -1.54
N THR A 336 -15.93 6.91 -1.46
CA THR A 336 -15.69 7.97 -2.44
C THR A 336 -14.67 7.59 -3.53
N GLY A 337 -13.91 6.51 -3.37
CA GLY A 337 -12.93 6.08 -4.37
C GLY A 337 -12.63 4.58 -4.30
N ASN A 338 -12.29 4.01 -5.45
CA ASN A 338 -11.96 2.60 -5.55
C ASN A 338 -10.46 2.37 -5.29
N TYR A 339 -10.12 2.08 -4.03
CA TYR A 339 -8.75 1.75 -3.61
C TYR A 339 -8.53 0.24 -3.41
N CYS A 340 -9.18 -0.59 -4.24
CA CYS A 340 -8.97 -2.03 -4.25
C CYS A 340 -9.23 -2.63 -2.84
N PHE A 341 -8.31 -3.41 -2.29
CA PHE A 341 -8.34 -4.00 -0.96
C PHE A 341 -7.50 -3.21 0.06
N PHE A 342 -7.03 -2.00 -0.28
CA PHE A 342 -6.25 -1.15 0.63
C PHE A 342 -7.03 -0.80 1.90
N ASN A 343 -8.27 -0.32 1.75
CA ASN A 343 -9.09 0.05 2.90
C ASN A 343 -9.40 -1.16 3.78
N LEU A 344 -9.57 -2.35 3.19
CA LEU A 344 -9.76 -3.60 3.93
C LEU A 344 -8.52 -3.96 4.77
N LEU A 345 -7.31 -3.80 4.22
CA LEU A 345 -6.06 -4.02 4.96
C LEU A 345 -5.90 -3.03 6.12
N ALA A 346 -6.15 -1.75 5.89
CA ALA A 346 -6.07 -0.73 6.92
C ALA A 346 -7.11 -0.98 8.04
N ILE A 347 -8.34 -1.37 7.69
CA ILE A 347 -9.37 -1.76 8.66
C ILE A 347 -8.95 -3.03 9.42
N ALA A 348 -8.42 -4.05 8.73
CA ALA A 348 -7.93 -5.28 9.37
C ALA A 348 -6.85 -4.99 10.42
N LEU A 349 -5.91 -4.09 10.12
CA LEU A 349 -4.94 -3.61 11.10
C LEU A 349 -5.58 -2.86 12.27
N CYS A 350 -6.63 -2.06 12.03
CA CYS A 350 -7.35 -1.38 13.11
C CYS A 350 -8.09 -2.34 14.05
N LEU A 351 -8.50 -3.52 13.57
CA LEU A 351 -9.13 -4.55 14.42
C LEU A 351 -8.20 -5.04 15.53
N LEU A 352 -6.88 -4.95 15.36
CA LEU A 352 -5.86 -5.26 16.39
C LEU A 352 -5.91 -4.34 17.62
N LEU A 353 -6.65 -3.23 17.54
CA LEU A 353 -6.77 -2.24 18.61
C LEU A 353 -8.02 -2.44 19.48
N ILE A 354 -8.99 -3.21 18.97
CA ILE A 354 -10.22 -3.55 19.67
C ILE A 354 -9.93 -4.79 20.53
N ASP A 355 -10.32 -4.78 21.81
CA ASP A 355 -10.17 -5.96 22.68
C ASP A 355 -11.48 -6.77 22.74
N ASP A 356 -11.36 -8.09 22.92
CA ASP A 356 -12.44 -9.10 23.11
C ASP A 356 -13.63 -8.66 24.00
N SER A 357 -13.44 -7.80 25.00
CA SER A 357 -14.51 -7.41 25.93
C SER A 357 -15.55 -6.46 25.34
N VAL A 358 -15.30 -5.85 24.18
CA VAL A 358 -16.34 -5.10 23.43
C VAL A 358 -17.21 -6.07 22.62
N ALA A 359 -16.61 -7.08 21.98
CA ALA A 359 -17.34 -8.13 21.26
C ALA A 359 -18.17 -9.01 22.19
N GLY A 360 -17.67 -9.29 23.40
CA GLY A 360 -18.41 -9.98 24.45
C GLY A 360 -19.58 -9.16 25.03
N ALA A 361 -19.48 -7.83 25.05
CA ALA A 361 -20.57 -6.95 25.49
C ALA A 361 -21.69 -6.85 24.43
N LEU A 362 -21.34 -6.86 23.14
CA LEU A 362 -22.30 -6.93 22.03
C LEU A 362 -23.00 -8.30 21.90
N ARG A 363 -22.42 -9.36 22.46
CA ARG A 363 -22.96 -10.74 22.44
C ARG A 363 -23.50 -11.22 23.80
N ALA A 364 -23.67 -10.34 24.78
CA ALA A 364 -24.11 -10.72 26.11
C ALA A 364 -25.60 -11.13 26.14
N ALA A 365 -25.87 -12.41 25.85
CA ALA A 365 -26.86 -13.16 26.62
C ALA A 365 -26.32 -13.35 28.07
N PRO A 366 -27.18 -13.44 29.09
CA PRO A 366 -26.76 -13.37 30.49
C PRO A 366 -26.18 -14.71 30.95
N HIS A 367 -24.92 -15.01 30.61
CA HIS A 367 -24.21 -16.10 31.26
C HIS A 367 -23.57 -15.63 32.57
N LYS A 368 -24.10 -16.18 33.67
CA LYS A 368 -23.68 -15.94 35.05
C LYS A 368 -22.16 -16.09 35.18
N ARG A 369 -21.57 -15.04 35.72
CA ARG A 369 -20.16 -14.86 36.04
C ARG A 369 -19.71 -15.92 37.06
N ALA A 370 -19.06 -16.99 36.62
CA ALA A 370 -18.38 -17.92 37.51
C ALA A 370 -17.16 -17.22 38.13
N LYS A 371 -17.15 -17.13 39.46
CA LYS A 371 -16.05 -16.57 40.27
C LYS A 371 -14.84 -17.52 40.25
N ASN A 372 -13.67 -16.91 40.11
CA ASN A 372 -12.31 -17.35 40.45
C ASN A 372 -12.07 -18.81 40.87
N VAL A 373 -11.28 -19.51 40.06
CA VAL A 373 -10.20 -20.38 40.57
C VAL A 373 -8.90 -19.91 39.93
N SER A 374 -8.15 -19.10 40.68
CA SER A 374 -6.76 -18.80 40.39
C SER A 374 -5.90 -19.96 40.89
N ALA A 375 -5.65 -20.94 40.03
CA ALA A 375 -4.46 -21.77 40.11
C ALA A 375 -3.50 -21.26 39.03
N ALA A 376 -2.39 -20.66 39.47
CA ALA A 376 -1.28 -20.29 38.60
C ALA A 376 -0.60 -21.57 38.06
N PHE A 377 -1.22 -22.21 37.07
CA PHE A 377 -0.48 -23.09 36.17
C PHE A 377 0.37 -22.16 35.29
N ARG A 378 1.64 -21.99 35.69
CA ARG A 378 2.71 -21.63 34.77
C ARG A 378 2.83 -22.77 33.75
N THR A 379 1.93 -22.79 32.78
CA THR A 379 2.10 -23.65 31.61
C THR A 379 3.38 -23.18 30.94
N ALA A 380 4.37 -24.06 30.83
CA ALA A 380 5.56 -23.77 30.07
C ALA A 380 5.11 -23.37 28.66
N GLU A 381 5.37 -22.11 28.29
CA GLU A 381 5.22 -21.64 26.91
C GLU A 381 5.84 -22.70 25.97
N PRO A 382 5.07 -23.26 25.01
CA PRO A 382 5.60 -24.20 24.03
C PRO A 382 6.87 -23.62 23.39
N LEU A 383 7.90 -24.45 23.16
CA LEU A 383 9.16 -24.05 22.54
C LEU A 383 8.94 -23.17 21.29
N LEU A 384 7.93 -23.52 20.48
CA LEU A 384 7.58 -22.85 19.25
C LEU A 384 7.07 -21.40 19.45
N ASP A 385 6.31 -21.14 20.51
CA ASP A 385 5.80 -19.79 20.82
C ASP A 385 6.95 -18.87 21.26
N ARG A 386 7.94 -19.43 21.97
CA ARG A 386 9.19 -18.72 22.31
C ARG A 386 10.02 -18.43 21.06
N LEU A 387 10.18 -19.40 20.17
CA LEU A 387 10.90 -19.23 18.91
C LEU A 387 10.25 -18.13 18.04
N CYS A 388 8.92 -18.10 17.94
CA CYS A 388 8.20 -17.03 17.24
C CYS A 388 8.43 -15.66 17.88
N SER A 389 8.46 -15.61 19.21
CA SER A 389 8.76 -14.38 19.95
C SER A 389 10.20 -13.90 19.70
N TYR A 390 11.19 -14.79 19.74
CA TYR A 390 12.58 -14.45 19.44
C TYR A 390 12.77 -14.05 17.97
N ALA A 391 12.12 -14.74 17.04
CA ALA A 391 12.14 -14.38 15.62
C ALA A 391 11.52 -12.99 15.40
N ALA A 392 10.39 -12.68 16.04
CA ALA A 392 9.79 -11.34 15.98
C ALA A 392 10.72 -10.27 16.57
N ILE A 393 11.43 -10.56 17.67
CA ILE A 393 12.44 -9.64 18.24
C ILE A 393 13.58 -9.42 17.24
N ALA A 394 14.07 -10.47 16.58
CA ALA A 394 15.10 -10.35 15.54
C ALA A 394 14.60 -9.48 14.36
N VAL A 395 13.36 -9.68 13.92
CA VAL A 395 12.71 -8.83 12.89
C VAL A 395 12.64 -7.38 13.36
N ILE A 396 12.26 -7.10 14.61
CA ILE A 396 12.28 -5.74 15.16
C ILE A 396 13.70 -5.17 15.07
N ILE A 397 14.72 -5.86 15.56
CA ILE A 397 16.11 -5.37 15.58
C ILE A 397 16.59 -5.01 14.16
N VAL A 398 16.30 -5.86 13.18
CA VAL A 398 16.73 -5.67 11.78
C VAL A 398 15.94 -4.56 11.09
N THR A 399 14.62 -4.52 11.29
CA THR A 399 13.73 -3.64 10.50
C THR A 399 13.49 -2.28 11.16
N PHE A 400 13.63 -2.15 12.48
CA PHE A 400 13.31 -0.92 13.19
C PHE A 400 14.17 0.28 12.74
N PRO A 401 15.50 0.17 12.54
CA PRO A 401 16.31 1.29 12.03
C PRO A 401 15.84 1.76 10.65
N ILE A 402 15.42 0.82 9.78
CA ILE A 402 14.92 1.11 8.44
C ILE A 402 13.55 1.78 8.51
N ASN A 403 12.64 1.28 9.35
CA ASN A 403 11.35 1.90 9.55
C ASN A 403 11.45 3.30 10.14
N ALA A 404 12.32 3.50 11.14
CA ALA A 404 12.61 4.81 11.70
C ALA A 404 13.16 5.75 10.63
N TRP A 405 14.08 5.26 9.78
CA TRP A 405 14.59 6.02 8.63
C TRP A 405 13.48 6.39 7.65
N LEU A 406 12.60 5.47 7.27
CA LEU A 406 11.47 5.74 6.36
C LEU A 406 10.53 6.80 6.94
N ILE A 407 10.18 6.70 8.23
CA ILE A 407 9.36 7.71 8.91
C ILE A 407 10.08 9.06 8.93
N LEU A 408 11.36 9.11 9.32
CA LEU A 408 12.14 10.34 9.32
C LEU A 408 12.26 10.95 7.92
N SER A 409 12.36 10.13 6.88
CA SER A 409 12.38 10.58 5.48
C SER A 409 11.04 11.17 5.02
N ALA A 410 9.93 10.74 5.61
CA ALA A 410 8.64 11.40 5.41
C ALA A 410 8.63 12.80 6.04
N PHE A 411 9.25 13.00 7.21
CA PHE A 411 9.35 14.33 7.84
C PHE A 411 10.39 15.24 7.18
N LYS A 412 11.52 14.68 6.75
CA LYS A 412 12.68 15.41 6.19
C LYS A 412 13.13 14.77 4.88
N PRO A 413 12.44 15.05 3.76
CA PRO A 413 12.74 14.42 2.47
C PRO A 413 14.13 14.78 1.90
N HIS A 414 14.74 15.88 2.36
CA HIS A 414 16.04 16.37 1.88
C HIS A 414 17.23 15.90 2.72
N LEU A 415 17.02 15.15 3.80
CA LEU A 415 18.12 14.72 4.65
C LEU A 415 18.98 13.69 3.91
N GLU A 416 20.30 13.84 3.93
CA GLU A 416 21.24 12.86 3.39
C GLU A 416 21.52 11.76 4.42
N TRP A 417 21.63 10.52 3.98
CA TRP A 417 21.56 9.36 4.86
C TRP A 417 22.83 8.50 4.89
N PRO A 418 23.08 7.77 6.00
CA PRO A 418 24.22 6.86 6.10
C PRO A 418 24.18 5.77 5.01
N ARG A 419 25.24 5.70 4.21
CA ARG A 419 25.42 4.69 3.14
C ARG A 419 25.16 3.24 3.59
N PRO A 420 25.52 2.81 4.82
CA PRO A 420 25.23 1.44 5.26
C PRO A 420 23.74 1.11 5.32
N LEU A 421 22.89 2.04 5.77
CA LEU A 421 21.44 1.83 5.84
C LEU A 421 20.83 1.72 4.45
N ILE A 422 21.28 2.54 3.51
CA ILE A 422 20.85 2.48 2.10
C ILE A 422 21.23 1.12 1.49
N ALA A 423 22.44 0.62 1.76
CA ALA A 423 22.90 -0.66 1.25
C ALA A 423 22.11 -1.85 1.84
N ILE A 424 21.77 -1.80 3.13
CA ILE A 424 20.93 -2.81 3.78
C ILE A 424 19.51 -2.77 3.19
N TYR A 425 18.92 -1.58 3.07
CA TYR A 425 17.59 -1.41 2.49
C TYR A 425 17.53 -1.93 1.05
N GLY A 426 18.52 -1.62 0.21
CA GLY A 426 18.57 -2.10 -1.17
C GLY A 426 18.60 -3.64 -1.30
N ARG A 427 19.04 -4.37 -0.26
CA ARG A 427 18.96 -5.84 -0.22
C ARG A 427 17.63 -6.37 0.28
N LEU A 428 16.91 -5.59 1.09
CA LEU A 428 15.62 -5.96 1.67
C LEU A 428 14.43 -5.50 0.82
N GLU A 429 14.60 -4.43 0.05
CA GLU A 429 13.58 -3.86 -0.83
C GLU A 429 12.93 -4.89 -1.76
N PRO A 430 13.68 -5.81 -2.41
CA PRO A 430 13.07 -6.82 -3.30
C PRO A 430 12.08 -7.74 -2.59
N PHE A 431 12.22 -7.95 -1.27
CA PHE A 431 11.34 -8.81 -0.47
C PHE A 431 10.07 -8.08 0.01
N ARG A 432 10.00 -6.74 -0.13
CA ARG A 432 8.83 -5.93 0.25
C ARG A 432 8.34 -6.12 1.69
N ILE A 433 9.25 -6.47 2.60
CA ILE A 433 8.95 -6.67 4.04
C ILE A 433 9.08 -5.41 4.89
N VAL A 434 9.63 -4.32 4.33
CA VAL A 434 9.73 -3.01 4.98
C VAL A 434 9.51 -1.93 3.92
N ASN A 435 8.37 -1.23 3.97
CA ASN A 435 8.01 -0.27 2.94
C ASN A 435 7.67 1.11 3.52
N GLY A 436 7.75 2.13 2.64
CA GLY A 436 7.25 3.48 2.90
C GLY A 436 5.87 3.69 2.28
N TYR A 437 5.05 4.52 2.93
CA TYR A 437 3.66 4.80 2.53
C TYR A 437 3.44 6.29 2.28
N GLY A 438 2.55 6.63 1.35
CA GLY A 438 2.33 8.03 0.96
C GLY A 438 1.58 8.24 -0.34
N LEU A 439 0.38 7.63 -0.42
CA LEU A 439 -0.53 7.84 -1.54
C LEU A 439 -0.99 9.30 -1.63
N PHE A 440 -1.09 9.81 -2.86
CA PHE A 440 -1.61 11.15 -3.20
C PHE A 440 -0.92 12.31 -2.46
N ARG A 441 0.38 12.21 -2.16
CA ARG A 441 1.11 13.30 -1.50
C ARG A 441 1.10 14.62 -2.28
N VAL A 442 1.08 14.56 -3.62
CA VAL A 442 0.90 15.71 -4.51
C VAL A 442 -0.45 15.54 -5.21
N MET A 443 -1.29 16.57 -5.13
CA MET A 443 -2.66 16.55 -5.63
C MET A 443 -2.69 16.80 -7.13
N THR A 444 -3.46 15.99 -7.85
CA THR A 444 -3.66 16.20 -9.28
C THR A 444 -4.79 17.21 -9.45
N LYS A 445 -4.49 18.37 -10.02
CA LYS A 445 -5.47 19.48 -10.19
C LYS A 445 -6.25 19.40 -11.50
N GLU A 446 -5.83 18.50 -12.38
CA GLU A 446 -6.47 18.18 -13.64
C GLU A 446 -6.66 16.67 -13.76
N ARG A 447 -7.64 16.22 -14.55
CA ARG A 447 -7.82 14.80 -14.86
C ARG A 447 -7.59 14.59 -16.35
N GLY A 448 -6.39 14.14 -16.69
CA GLY A 448 -6.08 13.66 -18.03
C GLY A 448 -6.65 12.25 -18.23
N GLU A 449 -7.26 12.01 -19.38
CA GLU A 449 -7.71 10.69 -19.82
C GLU A 449 -7.19 10.41 -21.23
N ILE A 450 -6.60 9.23 -21.40
CA ILE A 450 -6.17 8.74 -22.72
C ILE A 450 -7.32 7.89 -23.27
N VAL A 451 -7.80 8.26 -24.46
CA VAL A 451 -8.78 7.49 -25.24
C VAL A 451 -8.03 6.81 -26.37
N ILE A 452 -7.98 5.49 -26.36
CA ILE A 452 -7.37 4.68 -27.43
C ILE A 452 -8.44 4.42 -28.47
N GLU A 453 -8.13 4.67 -29.73
CA GLU A 453 -9.07 4.52 -30.85
C GLU A 453 -8.47 3.61 -31.92
N GLY A 454 -9.27 2.65 -32.40
CA GLY A 454 -8.92 1.78 -33.52
C GLY A 454 -9.65 2.21 -34.81
N SER A 455 -9.03 1.95 -35.95
CA SER A 455 -9.60 2.21 -37.26
C SER A 455 -9.19 1.14 -38.29
N ALA A 456 -10.11 0.76 -39.16
CA ALA A 456 -9.84 -0.14 -40.28
C ALA A 456 -9.32 0.60 -41.53
N ASP A 457 -9.76 1.84 -41.72
CA ASP A 457 -9.55 2.64 -42.94
C ASP A 457 -8.71 3.91 -42.71
N GLY A 458 -8.52 4.33 -41.46
CA GLY A 458 -7.85 5.57 -41.06
C GLY A 458 -8.76 6.80 -41.04
N ILE A 459 -10.06 6.64 -41.35
CA ILE A 459 -11.06 7.71 -41.43
C ILE A 459 -12.01 7.60 -40.24
N GLU A 460 -12.64 6.44 -40.04
CA GLU A 460 -13.53 6.20 -38.91
C GLU A 460 -12.74 5.66 -37.71
N TRP A 461 -12.82 6.35 -36.59
CA TRP A 461 -12.09 6.02 -35.37
C TRP A 461 -13.06 5.63 -34.25
N LEU A 462 -12.93 4.41 -33.76
CA LEU A 462 -13.80 3.85 -32.74
C LEU A 462 -13.04 3.66 -31.42
N PRO A 463 -13.56 4.17 -30.28
CA PRO A 463 -12.86 4.10 -29.01
C PRO A 463 -12.89 2.71 -28.41
N TYR A 464 -11.77 2.30 -27.81
CA TYR A 464 -11.72 1.16 -26.91
C TYR A 464 -12.21 1.57 -25.52
N GLU A 465 -13.35 1.03 -25.10
CA GLU A 465 -13.91 1.32 -23.78
C GLU A 465 -13.31 0.42 -22.71
N PHE A 466 -12.84 1.04 -21.64
CA PHE A 466 -12.31 0.35 -20.46
C PHE A 466 -13.43 0.04 -19.46
N LYS A 467 -13.22 -0.96 -18.61
CA LYS A 467 -14.25 -1.48 -17.69
C LYS A 467 -14.64 -0.49 -16.61
N TRP A 468 -13.69 0.28 -16.08
CA TRP A 468 -13.89 1.06 -14.86
C TRP A 468 -13.40 2.49 -14.95
N LYS A 469 -12.33 2.79 -15.70
CA LYS A 469 -11.87 4.19 -15.84
C LYS A 469 -12.92 5.04 -16.57
N PRO A 470 -12.96 6.36 -16.36
CA PRO A 470 -13.83 7.24 -17.13
C PRO A 470 -13.59 7.11 -18.64
N GLY A 471 -14.68 7.16 -19.40
CA GLY A 471 -14.69 6.97 -20.85
C GLY A 471 -15.91 7.70 -21.41
N ASP A 472 -16.97 6.96 -21.71
CA ASP A 472 -18.29 7.52 -22.03
C ASP A 472 -18.75 8.58 -21.00
N LEU A 473 -19.18 9.73 -21.52
CA LEU A 473 -19.65 10.88 -20.73
C LEU A 473 -20.95 10.60 -19.99
N MET A 474 -21.78 9.71 -20.54
CA MET A 474 -23.06 9.30 -19.97
C MET A 474 -22.90 8.22 -18.89
N ARG A 475 -21.72 7.60 -18.79
CA ARG A 475 -21.46 6.55 -17.82
C ARG A 475 -21.09 7.14 -16.45
N ALA A 476 -21.89 6.81 -15.44
CA ALA A 476 -21.59 7.13 -14.06
C ALA A 476 -20.27 6.46 -13.61
N PRO A 477 -19.49 7.06 -12.69
CA PRO A 477 -18.35 6.39 -12.10
C PRO A 477 -18.80 5.12 -11.34
N GLY A 478 -18.12 4.00 -11.60
CA GLY A 478 -18.51 2.68 -11.07
C GLY A 478 -17.95 2.36 -9.68
N TRP A 479 -18.45 1.27 -9.10
CA TRP A 479 -17.90 0.66 -7.88
C TRP A 479 -17.27 -0.70 -8.23
N CYS A 480 -15.94 -0.78 -8.20
CA CYS A 480 -15.20 -2.02 -8.44
C CYS A 480 -14.54 -2.59 -7.19
N ALA A 481 -14.31 -1.78 -6.15
CA ALA A 481 -13.69 -2.27 -4.93
C ALA A 481 -14.52 -3.44 -4.34
N PRO A 482 -13.87 -4.54 -3.93
CA PRO A 482 -12.45 -4.66 -3.67
C PRO A 482 -11.60 -5.20 -4.84
N HIS A 483 -12.20 -5.39 -6.02
CA HIS A 483 -11.46 -5.71 -7.24
C HIS A 483 -10.53 -4.55 -7.65
N GLN A 484 -9.38 -4.89 -8.21
CA GLN A 484 -8.39 -3.98 -8.75
C GLN A 484 -8.29 -4.11 -10.26
N PRO A 485 -8.92 -3.22 -11.04
CA PRO A 485 -8.71 -3.20 -12.48
C PRO A 485 -7.34 -2.56 -12.77
N ARG A 486 -6.32 -3.41 -12.93
CA ARG A 486 -4.91 -2.99 -12.95
C ARG A 486 -4.56 -2.19 -14.20
N LEU A 487 -5.14 -2.55 -15.35
CA LEU A 487 -4.97 -1.80 -16.58
C LEU A 487 -5.61 -0.41 -16.46
N ASP A 488 -6.86 -0.31 -16.03
CA ASP A 488 -7.57 0.95 -15.79
C ASP A 488 -6.81 1.88 -14.83
N TRP A 489 -6.30 1.33 -13.72
CA TRP A 489 -5.49 2.09 -12.77
C TRP A 489 -4.17 2.57 -13.38
N GLN A 490 -3.49 1.75 -14.18
CA GLN A 490 -2.24 2.15 -14.84
C GLN A 490 -2.47 3.23 -15.91
N MET A 491 -3.62 3.26 -16.57
CA MET A 491 -3.97 4.33 -17.51
C MET A 491 -3.99 5.71 -16.86
N TRP A 492 -4.43 5.81 -15.59
CA TRP A 492 -4.37 7.06 -14.83
C TRP A 492 -2.93 7.54 -14.63
N PHE A 493 -2.00 6.63 -14.32
CA PHE A 493 -0.57 6.96 -14.23
C PHE A 493 0.05 7.32 -15.59
N ALA A 494 -0.33 6.62 -16.66
CA ALA A 494 0.15 6.94 -18.01
C ALA A 494 -0.25 8.36 -18.44
N ALA A 495 -1.43 8.83 -18.02
CA ALA A 495 -1.90 10.18 -18.32
C ALA A 495 -1.07 11.30 -17.67
N LEU A 496 -0.27 10.99 -16.64
CA LEU A 496 0.64 11.96 -16.00
C LEU A 496 1.93 12.20 -16.79
N GLY A 497 2.21 11.41 -17.83
CA GLY A 497 3.41 11.50 -18.64
C GLY A 497 3.13 11.35 -20.13
N SER A 498 4.16 11.02 -20.91
CA SER A 498 4.02 10.73 -22.35
C SER A 498 4.03 9.22 -22.64
N TYR A 499 3.56 8.82 -23.83
CA TYR A 499 3.62 7.41 -24.24
C TYR A 499 5.05 6.86 -24.27
N ARG A 500 6.06 7.72 -24.52
CA ARG A 500 7.48 7.34 -24.54
C ARG A 500 8.02 7.01 -23.15
N GLU A 501 7.44 7.60 -22.10
CA GLU A 501 7.78 7.31 -20.71
C GLU A 501 7.06 6.06 -20.18
N ASN A 502 6.10 5.53 -20.94
CA ASN A 502 5.28 4.37 -20.58
C ASN A 502 5.47 3.21 -21.58
N PRO A 503 6.59 2.44 -21.52
CA PRO A 503 6.86 1.36 -22.47
C PRO A 503 5.76 0.28 -22.53
N TRP A 504 5.07 0.04 -21.42
CA TRP A 504 3.94 -0.90 -21.36
C TRP A 504 2.76 -0.43 -22.23
N PHE A 505 2.56 0.89 -22.38
CA PHE A 505 1.51 1.45 -23.23
C PHE A 505 1.81 1.16 -24.69
N GLY A 506 3.07 1.33 -25.14
CA GLY A 506 3.48 0.93 -26.49
C GLY A 506 3.22 -0.56 -26.76
N ARG A 507 3.53 -1.44 -25.81
CA ARG A 507 3.23 -2.87 -25.93
C ARG A 507 1.72 -3.16 -25.96
N LEU A 508 0.92 -2.43 -25.19
CA LEU A 508 -0.54 -2.52 -25.25
C LEU A 508 -1.04 -2.23 -26.68
N ILE A 509 -0.57 -1.15 -27.29
CA ILE A 509 -0.95 -0.77 -28.67
C ILE A 509 -0.56 -1.86 -29.67
N VAL A 510 0.66 -2.40 -29.57
CA VAL A 510 1.11 -3.51 -30.42
C VAL A 510 0.22 -4.75 -30.26
N ARG A 511 -0.17 -5.10 -29.03
CA ARG A 511 -1.05 -6.25 -28.79
C ARG A 511 -2.46 -6.03 -29.32
N LEU A 512 -2.99 -4.81 -29.25
CA LEU A 512 -4.28 -4.46 -29.82
C LEU A 512 -4.26 -4.49 -31.35
N LEU A 513 -3.20 -3.97 -31.98
CA LEU A 513 -2.98 -4.06 -33.43
C LEU A 513 -2.87 -5.52 -33.90
N HIS A 514 -2.28 -6.40 -33.09
CA HIS A 514 -2.22 -7.84 -33.34
C HIS A 514 -3.53 -8.59 -33.04
N GLY A 515 -4.55 -7.92 -32.49
CA GLY A 515 -5.81 -8.55 -32.13
C GLY A 515 -5.72 -9.55 -30.97
N SER A 516 -4.73 -9.41 -30.07
CA SER A 516 -4.53 -10.34 -28.95
C SER A 516 -5.78 -10.49 -28.08
N GLN A 517 -6.40 -11.68 -28.11
CA GLN A 517 -7.64 -11.94 -27.38
C GLN A 517 -7.47 -11.71 -25.87
N ASP A 518 -6.35 -12.14 -25.28
CA ASP A 518 -6.07 -11.98 -23.84
C ASP A 518 -6.05 -10.51 -23.42
N VAL A 519 -5.50 -9.63 -24.27
CA VAL A 519 -5.46 -8.18 -24.01
C VAL A 519 -6.83 -7.53 -24.22
N ARG A 520 -7.54 -7.94 -25.27
CA ARG A 520 -8.88 -7.43 -25.59
C ARG A 520 -9.89 -7.74 -24.48
N GLN A 521 -9.76 -8.89 -23.80
CA GLN A 521 -10.59 -9.25 -22.64
C GLN A 521 -10.40 -8.32 -21.43
N LEU A 522 -9.32 -7.54 -21.36
CA LEU A 522 -9.14 -6.51 -20.33
C LEU A 522 -10.06 -5.31 -20.54
N LEU A 523 -10.53 -5.09 -21.78
CA LEU A 523 -11.40 -3.99 -22.17
C LEU A 523 -12.88 -4.39 -22.01
N ALA A 524 -13.76 -3.39 -21.95
CA ALA A 524 -15.20 -3.59 -21.79
C ALA A 524 -15.91 -3.76 -23.13
N LYS A 525 -15.56 -2.93 -24.10
CA LYS A 525 -16.14 -2.94 -25.44
C LYS A 525 -15.04 -2.93 -26.47
N ASP A 526 -15.18 -3.85 -27.41
CA ASP A 526 -14.30 -3.96 -28.55
C ASP A 526 -15.12 -3.87 -29.83
N HIS A 527 -14.80 -2.88 -30.65
CA HIS A 527 -15.48 -2.61 -31.91
C HIS A 527 -14.93 -3.44 -33.08
N PHE A 528 -13.89 -4.22 -32.83
CA PHE A 528 -13.14 -4.99 -33.82
C PHE A 528 -13.17 -6.50 -33.52
N PRO A 529 -14.34 -7.14 -33.28
CA PRO A 529 -14.44 -8.54 -32.79
C PRO A 529 -13.78 -9.56 -33.72
N HIS A 530 -13.97 -9.42 -35.03
CA HIS A 530 -13.58 -10.42 -36.03
C HIS A 530 -12.32 -10.05 -36.83
N GLU A 531 -11.96 -8.77 -36.90
CA GLU A 531 -10.80 -8.27 -37.62
C GLU A 531 -10.02 -7.31 -36.73
N SER A 532 -8.69 -7.35 -36.74
CA SER A 532 -7.88 -6.42 -35.95
C SER A 532 -7.88 -5.03 -36.60
N PRO A 533 -7.82 -3.94 -35.81
CA PRO A 533 -7.70 -2.61 -36.40
C PRO A 533 -6.41 -2.49 -37.21
N ARG A 534 -6.48 -1.82 -38.37
CA ARG A 534 -5.30 -1.55 -39.19
C ARG A 534 -4.46 -0.42 -38.60
N TYR A 535 -5.13 0.55 -37.97
CA TYR A 535 -4.51 1.70 -37.34
C TYR A 535 -5.01 1.85 -35.91
N ILE A 536 -4.12 2.28 -35.01
CA ILE A 536 -4.49 2.74 -33.68
C ILE A 536 -3.89 4.12 -33.46
N ARG A 537 -4.65 5.00 -32.81
CA ARG A 537 -4.16 6.28 -32.27
C ARG A 537 -4.61 6.42 -30.83
N ALA A 538 -4.08 7.42 -30.13
CA ALA A 538 -4.58 7.77 -28.82
C ALA A 538 -4.69 9.29 -28.66
N THR A 539 -5.83 9.73 -28.12
CA THR A 539 -6.15 11.15 -27.93
C THR A 539 -6.18 11.48 -26.44
N PHE A 540 -5.68 12.65 -26.07
CA PHE A 540 -5.62 13.11 -24.70
C PHE A 540 -6.72 14.13 -24.42
N TYR A 541 -7.58 13.80 -23.48
CA TYR A 541 -8.69 14.64 -23.05
C TYR A 541 -8.50 15.10 -21.61
N ARG A 542 -8.99 16.30 -21.32
CA ARG A 542 -9.25 16.74 -19.94
C ARG A 542 -10.67 16.38 -19.57
N TYR A 543 -10.83 15.61 -18.50
CA TYR A 543 -12.12 15.24 -17.94
C TYR A 543 -12.44 16.04 -16.68
N ARG A 544 -13.73 16.30 -16.45
CA ARG A 544 -14.23 16.83 -15.17
C ARG A 544 -15.64 16.32 -14.91
N PHE A 545 -16.04 16.21 -13.65
CA PHE A 545 -17.44 16.01 -13.33
C PHE A 545 -18.29 17.16 -13.85
N THR A 546 -19.48 16.83 -14.36
CA THR A 546 -20.51 17.81 -14.65
C THR A 546 -21.00 18.50 -13.37
N THR A 547 -21.47 19.72 -13.48
CA THR A 547 -22.23 20.39 -12.41
C THR A 547 -23.62 19.76 -12.28
N SER A 548 -24.31 20.01 -11.17
CA SER A 548 -25.69 19.55 -10.99
C SER A 548 -26.65 20.09 -12.04
N ARG A 549 -26.36 21.27 -12.61
CA ARG A 549 -27.13 21.85 -13.70
C ARG A 549 -26.85 21.14 -15.02
N GLU A 550 -25.57 21.03 -15.40
CA GLU A 550 -25.13 20.33 -16.62
C GLU A 550 -25.67 18.89 -16.66
N ARG A 551 -25.61 18.17 -15.53
CA ARG A 551 -26.15 16.78 -15.43
C ARG A 551 -27.66 16.72 -15.62
N ARG A 552 -28.42 17.70 -15.13
CA ARG A 552 -29.89 17.75 -15.34
C ARG A 552 -30.25 18.05 -16.79
N GLU A 553 -29.47 18.88 -17.46
CA GLU A 553 -29.72 19.30 -18.84
C GLU A 553 -29.29 18.23 -19.86
N THR A 554 -28.14 17.58 -19.64
CA THR A 554 -27.54 16.66 -20.62
C THR A 554 -27.65 15.18 -20.25
N GLY A 555 -27.90 14.87 -18.97
CA GLY A 555 -27.77 13.52 -18.42
C GLY A 555 -26.33 13.05 -18.20
N ALA A 556 -25.32 13.80 -18.64
CA ALA A 556 -23.93 13.41 -18.57
C ALA A 556 -23.35 13.52 -17.15
N TRP A 557 -22.49 12.57 -16.79
CA TRP A 557 -21.73 12.56 -15.53
C TRP A 557 -20.38 13.26 -15.66
N TRP A 558 -19.83 13.23 -16.87
CA TRP A 558 -18.56 13.83 -17.21
C TRP A 558 -18.72 14.85 -18.33
N LYS A 559 -17.87 15.86 -18.31
CA LYS A 559 -17.57 16.68 -19.46
C LYS A 559 -16.11 16.50 -19.83
N ARG A 560 -15.80 16.58 -21.12
CA ARG A 560 -14.43 16.46 -21.62
C ARG A 560 -14.09 17.57 -22.61
N GLU A 561 -12.82 17.91 -22.64
CA GLU A 561 -12.20 18.83 -23.60
C GLU A 561 -11.03 18.10 -24.26
N GLU A 562 -11.00 18.05 -25.58
CA GLU A 562 -9.85 17.50 -26.31
C GLU A 562 -8.67 18.46 -26.20
N LEU A 563 -7.52 17.98 -25.74
CA LEU A 563 -6.35 18.83 -25.58
C LEU A 563 -5.34 18.63 -26.70
N ARG A 564 -5.03 17.37 -27.02
CA ARG A 564 -3.98 17.01 -27.98
C ARG A 564 -4.02 15.54 -28.34
N GLU A 565 -3.30 15.20 -29.39
CA GLU A 565 -2.91 13.82 -29.66
C GLU A 565 -1.91 13.32 -28.60
N TYR A 566 -2.16 12.12 -28.06
CA TYR A 566 -1.26 11.44 -27.12
C TYR A 566 -0.28 10.53 -27.86
N LEU A 567 -0.79 9.74 -28.81
CA LEU A 567 -0.04 8.86 -29.70
C LEU A 567 -0.54 9.07 -31.14
N PRO A 568 0.35 9.37 -32.09
CA PRO A 568 -0.03 9.46 -33.50
C PRO A 568 -0.58 8.14 -34.02
N SER A 569 -1.28 8.21 -35.17
CA SER A 569 -1.75 7.01 -35.84
C SER A 569 -0.58 6.10 -36.20
N VAL A 570 -0.67 4.85 -35.74
CA VAL A 570 0.33 3.81 -35.97
C VAL A 570 -0.33 2.56 -36.53
N SER A 571 0.39 1.88 -37.42
CA SER A 571 0.04 0.57 -37.99
C SER A 571 1.12 -0.46 -37.70
N LEU A 572 0.82 -1.75 -37.88
CA LEU A 572 1.79 -2.83 -37.67
C LEU A 572 3.07 -2.68 -38.50
N ASP A 573 2.94 -2.24 -39.75
CA ASP A 573 4.08 -2.09 -40.65
C ASP A 573 5.04 -0.99 -40.19
N GLN A 574 4.49 0.10 -39.63
CA GLN A 574 5.28 1.21 -39.08
C GLN A 574 5.96 0.84 -37.77
N VAL A 575 5.36 -0.02 -36.94
CA VAL A 575 5.98 -0.45 -35.67
C VAL A 575 7.10 -1.47 -35.88
N ARG A 576 7.06 -2.23 -36.99
CA ARG A 576 8.10 -3.22 -37.34
C ARG A 576 9.37 -2.61 -37.93
N GLN A 577 9.33 -1.37 -38.41
CA GLN A 577 10.51 -0.66 -38.92
C GLN A 577 11.08 0.23 -37.79
N PRO A 578 12.30 -0.05 -37.29
CA PRO A 578 12.90 0.67 -36.17
C PRO A 578 13.32 2.11 -36.47
#